data_AF-A0A172QCM7-F1
#
_entry.id   AF-A0A172QCM7-F1
#
_cell.length_a   1.000
_cell.length_b   1.000
_cell.length_c   1.000
_cell.angle_alpha   90.00
_cell.angle_beta   90.00
_cell.angle_gamma   90.00
#
_symmetry.space_group_name_H-M   'P 1'
#
loop_
_entity.id
_entity.type
_entity.pdbx_description
1 polymer ?
#
loop_
_entity_poly.entity_id
_entity_poly.type
_entity_poly.pdbx_seq_one_letter_code
_entity_poly.pdbx_strand_id
1 'polypeptide(L)' 'VVVTGMLQLCLLSIADKGNNPTLLGTQAIVTGILVVIIGISLGMNSGYAINPSRDLPPRFFTFLAGWGSQVF' A
#
# COMPACT_ATOMS: atom_id res chain seq x y z
N VAL A 1 -4.39 7.02 -6.82
CA VAL A 1 -3.29 7.46 -7.72
C VAL A 1 -2.20 8.19 -6.95
N VAL A 2 -2.45 9.36 -6.34
CA VAL A 2 -1.40 10.14 -5.64
C VAL A 2 -0.68 9.32 -4.57
N VAL A 3 -1.43 8.67 -3.67
CA VAL A 3 -0.85 7.84 -2.59
C VAL A 3 -0.07 6.63 -3.14
N THR A 4 -0.60 5.96 -4.16
CA THR A 4 0.10 4.87 -4.85
C THR A 4 1.40 5.33 -5.52
N GLY A 5 1.40 6.55 -6.09
CA GLY A 5 2.59 7.17 -6.66
C GLY A 5 3.67 7.45 -5.61
N MET A 6 3.28 7.96 -4.44
CA MET A 6 4.20 8.15 -3.31
C MET A 6 4.77 6.82 -2.80
N LEU A 7 3.94 5.79 -2.67
CA LEU A 7 4.42 4.43 -2.34
C LEU A 7 5.49 3.98 -3.34
N GLN A 8 5.20 4.07 -4.63
CA GLN A 8 6.12 3.61 -5.67
C GLN A 8 7.44 4.38 -5.67
N LEU A 9 7.39 5.71 -5.51
CA LEU A 9 8.58 6.56 -5.45
C LEU A 9 9.47 6.18 -4.26
N CYS A 10 8.90 6.01 -3.08
CA CYS A 10 9.64 5.61 -1.88
C CYS A 10 10.20 4.18 -2.00
N LEU A 11 9.45 3.23 -2.57
CA LEU A 11 9.94 1.88 -2.84
C LEU A 11 11.17 1.87 -3.75
N LEU A 12 11.14 2.66 -4.83
CA LEU A 12 12.30 2.82 -5.71
C LEU A 12 13.49 3.40 -4.95
N SER A 13 13.27 4.42 -4.11
CA SER A 13 14.34 5.01 -3.29
C SER A 13 14.94 4.03 -2.27
N ILE A 14 14.15 3.09 -1.74
CA ILE A 14 14.62 2.08 -0.78
C ILE A 14 15.44 1.00 -1.48
N ALA A 15 15.05 0.62 -2.71
CA ALA A 15 15.69 -0.42 -3.49
C ALA A 15 16.92 0.06 -4.28
N ASP A 16 17.02 1.36 -4.54
CA ASP A 16 18.11 1.96 -5.31
C ASP A 16 19.44 1.98 -4.52
N LYS A 17 20.42 1.24 -5.04
CA LYS A 17 21.78 1.18 -4.48
C LYS A 17 22.65 2.38 -4.85
N GLY A 18 22.28 3.14 -5.88
CA GLY A 18 23.00 4.32 -6.37
C GLY A 18 22.55 5.63 -5.73
N ASN A 19 21.48 5.61 -4.94
CA ASN A 19 21.01 6.76 -4.15
C ASN A 19 21.59 6.70 -2.73
N ASN A 20 20.74 6.63 -1.70
CA ASN A 20 21.12 6.41 -0.31
C ASN A 20 20.56 5.05 0.15
N PRO A 21 21.34 3.96 -0.02
CA PRO A 21 20.83 2.63 0.22
C PRO A 21 20.48 2.42 1.70
N THR A 22 19.39 1.70 1.92
CA THR A 22 19.08 1.19 3.26
C THR A 22 20.12 0.17 3.71
N LEU A 23 20.28 0.01 5.02
CA LEU A 23 21.15 -1.02 5.59
C LEU A 23 20.71 -2.40 5.07
N LEU A 24 21.68 -3.21 4.61
CA LEU A 24 21.43 -4.55 4.09
C LEU A 24 20.54 -5.37 5.05
N GLY A 25 19.48 -5.96 4.52
CA GLY A 25 18.53 -6.76 5.29
C GLY A 25 17.41 -5.95 5.98
N THR A 26 17.51 -4.62 6.05
CA THR A 26 16.47 -3.78 6.70
C THR A 26 15.38 -3.30 5.74
N GLN A 27 15.51 -3.59 4.44
CA GLN A 27 14.62 -3.09 3.38
C GLN A 27 13.14 -3.45 3.63
N ALA A 28 12.88 -4.66 4.12
CA ALA A 28 11.53 -5.11 4.44
C ALA A 28 10.89 -4.30 5.59
N ILE A 29 11.68 -4.00 6.63
CA ILE A 29 11.22 -3.21 7.79
C ILE A 29 10.91 -1.78 7.34
N VAL A 30 11.82 -1.15 6.58
CA VAL A 30 11.63 0.22 6.08
C VAL A 30 10.41 0.30 5.17
N THR A 31 10.18 -0.72 4.33
CA THR A 31 8.98 -0.82 3.49
C THR A 31 7.70 -0.95 4.33
N GLY A 32 7.73 -1.74 5.41
CA GLY A 32 6.61 -1.84 6.34
C GLY A 32 6.30 -0.49 7.03
N ILE A 33 7.33 0.21 7.50
CA ILE A 33 7.21 1.54 8.10
C ILE A 33 6.61 2.54 7.11
N LEU A 34 7.02 2.50 5.84
CA LEU A 34 6.45 3.33 4.78
C LEU A 34 4.93 3.14 4.66
N VAL A 35 4.45 1.89 4.65
CA VAL A 35 3.00 1.60 4.60
C VAL A 35 2.27 2.11 5.85
N VAL A 36 2.86 1.96 7.03
CA VAL A 36 2.30 2.49 8.29
C VAL A 36 2.15 4.01 8.24
N ILE A 37 3.19 4.72 7.80
CA ILE A 37 3.18 6.18 7.69
C ILE A 37 2.11 6.64 6.69
N ILE A 38 1.99 5.98 5.54
CA ILE A 38 0.92 6.25 4.57
C ILE A 38 -0.46 6.06 5.20
N GLY A 39 -0.66 4.98 5.97
CA GLY A 39 -1.92 4.71 6.65
C GLY A 39 -2.30 5.81 7.65
N ILE A 40 -1.35 6.24 8.48
CA ILE A 40 -1.58 7.28 9.51
C ILE A 40 -1.82 8.66 8.89
N SER A 41 -1.07 9.02 7.85
CA SER A 41 -1.11 10.37 7.27
C SER A 41 -2.16 10.57 6.18
N LEU A 42 -2.42 9.55 5.36
CA LEU A 42 -3.22 9.67 4.13
C LEU A 42 -4.36 8.64 4.05
N GLY A 43 -4.47 7.75 5.05
CA GLY A 43 -5.45 6.68 5.07
C GLY A 43 -6.89 7.11 5.27
N MET A 44 -7.14 8.23 5.97
CA MET A 44 -8.50 8.64 6.35
C MET A 44 -9.43 8.95 5.17
N ASN A 45 -8.89 9.40 4.03
CA ASN A 45 -9.72 9.81 2.88
C ASN A 45 -10.28 8.65 2.07
N SER A 46 -9.57 7.51 2.02
CA SER A 46 -9.92 6.39 1.12
C SER A 46 -9.48 5.01 1.61
N GLY A 47 -9.06 4.89 2.87
CA GLY A 47 -8.58 3.63 3.44
C GLY A 47 -7.24 3.15 2.90
N TYR A 48 -6.43 4.04 2.30
CA TYR A 48 -5.12 3.74 1.68
C TYR A 48 -5.16 2.48 0.78
N ALA A 49 -6.20 2.37 -0.05
CA ALA A 49 -6.39 1.33 -1.06
C ALA A 49 -5.35 1.42 -2.21
N ILE A 50 -4.08 1.26 -1.86
CA ILE A 50 -2.92 1.47 -2.73
C ILE A 50 -2.55 0.20 -3.53
N ASN A 51 -3.22 -0.92 -3.29
CA ASN A 51 -2.96 -2.20 -3.92
C ASN A 51 -4.27 -2.85 -4.42
N PRO A 52 -4.49 -2.99 -5.74
CA PRO A 52 -5.68 -3.64 -6.27
C PRO A 52 -5.94 -5.04 -5.71
N SER A 53 -4.88 -5.81 -5.44
CA SER A 53 -4.98 -7.16 -4.86
C SER A 53 -5.39 -7.15 -3.38
N ARG A 54 -5.24 -6.01 -2.68
CA ARG A 54 -5.69 -5.82 -1.29
C ARG A 54 -7.17 -5.46 -1.20
N ASP A 55 -7.72 -4.87 -2.26
CA ASP A 55 -9.06 -4.29 -2.24
C ASP A 55 -10.08 -5.08 -3.07
N LEU A 56 -9.74 -5.49 -4.29
CA LEU A 56 -10.69 -6.17 -5.19
C LEU A 56 -11.04 -7.60 -4.75
N PRO A 57 -10.08 -8.49 -4.39
CA PRO A 57 -10.42 -9.85 -3.98
C PRO A 57 -11.29 -9.91 -2.71
N PRO A 58 -11.02 -9.12 -1.64
CA PRO A 58 -11.91 -9.09 -0.48
C PRO A 58 -13.31 -8.55 -0.79
N ARG A 59 -13.45 -7.56 -1.68
CA ARG A 59 -14.76 -7.07 -2.13
C ARG A 59 -15.53 -8.14 -2.91
N PHE A 60 -14.84 -8.89 -3.77
CA PHE A 60 -15.45 -10.01 -4.48
C PHE A 60 -15.88 -11.12 -3.51
N PHE A 61 -15.07 -11.42 -2.50
CA PHE A 61 -15.44 -12.36 -1.45
C PHE A 61 -16.69 -11.89 -0.69
N THR A 62 -16.77 -10.63 -0.24
CA THR A 62 -17.94 -10.13 0.49
C THR A 62 -19.19 -10.06 -0.38
N PHE A 63 -19.05 -9.78 -1.68
CA PHE A 63 -20.13 -9.91 -2.65
C PHE A 63 -20.71 -11.34 -2.66
N LEU A 64 -19.86 -12.35 -2.81
CA LEU A 64 -20.30 -13.77 -2.79
C LEU A 64 -20.88 -14.19 -1.44
N ALA A 65 -20.37 -13.62 -0.35
CA ALA A 65 -20.82 -13.92 1.00
C ALA A 65 -22.16 -13.24 1.37
N GLY A 66 -22.79 -12.52 0.43
CA GLY A 66 -24.15 -12.02 0.57
C GLY A 66 -24.27 -10.55 0.99
N TRP A 67 -23.18 -9.78 1.00
CA TRP A 67 -23.23 -8.34 1.31
C TRP A 67 -23.89 -7.49 0.19
N GLY A 68 -24.16 -8.10 -0.98
CA GLY A 68 -24.84 -7.45 -2.11
C GLY A 68 -23.90 -6.67 -3.01
N SER A 69 -24.43 -6.10 -4.10
CA SER A 69 -23.65 -5.39 -5.13
C SER A 69 -23.06 -4.05 -4.66
N GLN A 70 -23.44 -3.57 -3.48
CA GLN A 70 -23.00 -2.29 -2.92
C GLN A 70 -21.52 -2.28 -2.50
N VAL A 71 -20.85 -3.43 -2.48
CA VAL A 71 -19.42 -3.55 -2.10
C VAL A 71 -18.46 -3.10 -3.20
N PHE A 72 -18.96 -2.82 -4.41
CA PHE A 72 -18.18 -2.36 -5.56
C PHE A 72 -18.30 -0.84 -5.73
#